data_AF-A0A1H9L3V2-F1
#
_entry.id   AF-A0A1H9L3V2-F1
#
_cell.length_a   1.000
_cell.length_b   1.000
_cell.length_c   1.000
_cell.angle_alpha   90.00
_cell.angle_beta   90.00
_cell.angle_gamma   90.00
#
_symmetry.space_group_name_H-M   'P 1'
#
loop_
_entity.id
_entity.type
_entity.pdbx_description
1 polymer ?
#
loop_
_entity_poly.entity_id
_entity_poly.type
_entity_poly.pdbx_seq_one_letter_code
_entity_poly.pdbx_strand_id
1 'polypeptide(L)'
;MTNNINSPQGAGIASHLAPQVIQTKFGDINGDGFFETIFLMGTQKPGSPLWENITLTIFYGQTGRIEQIPLKENVGYHPTIFLGDFTGNHIEDIMVISDTGGSGGIINGEIFSSTNNQVHSIFDTESFNTKLQYTVNYANNYKAVVQSKAPAKKYILDLQYKGPEYLAEIYHPDGTLKQPIEGWVDPISGLYPVDYDRDGTYEILAYQEIAGRYHADGLGYVENILKWNGHEFVVDRQTVSIFGEDLS
;
A
#
# COMPACT_ATOMS: atom_id res chain seq x y z
N MET A 1 42.80 -53.41 15.92
CA MET A 1 42.66 -52.04 16.46
C MET A 1 41.78 -51.27 15.49
N THR A 2 40.66 -50.80 16.02
CA THR A 2 39.53 -50.17 15.33
C THR A 2 39.90 -48.79 14.82
N ASN A 3 39.75 -48.53 13.53
CA ASN A 3 39.71 -47.17 13.00
C ASN A 3 38.32 -46.90 12.40
N ASN A 4 37.56 -46.11 13.15
CA ASN A 4 36.31 -45.48 12.77
C ASN A 4 36.48 -44.69 11.47
N ILE A 5 35.70 -45.02 10.46
CA ILE A 5 35.42 -44.11 9.36
C ILE A 5 34.12 -43.41 9.72
N ASN A 6 34.24 -42.23 10.35
CA ASN A 6 33.13 -41.29 10.48
C ASN A 6 32.76 -40.80 9.08
N SER A 7 31.56 -41.15 8.62
CA SER A 7 30.90 -40.45 7.52
C SER A 7 30.64 -39.00 7.94
N PRO A 8 30.99 -37.99 7.11
CA PRO A 8 30.51 -36.64 7.35
C PRO A 8 28.99 -36.64 7.22
N GLN A 9 28.31 -36.38 8.34
CA GLN A 9 26.89 -36.08 8.40
C GLN A 9 26.58 -34.91 7.46
N GLY A 10 25.43 -35.02 6.80
CA GLY A 10 25.00 -34.19 5.69
C GLY A 10 25.21 -32.70 5.91
N ALA A 11 25.90 -32.08 4.96
CA ALA A 11 25.68 -30.67 4.68
C ALA A 11 24.18 -30.50 4.41
N GLY A 12 23.50 -29.73 5.26
CA GLY A 12 22.13 -29.32 5.01
C GLY A 12 22.07 -28.67 3.64
N ILE A 13 21.45 -29.35 2.69
CA ILE A 13 21.09 -28.75 1.42
C ILE A 13 20.06 -27.69 1.79
N ALA A 14 20.45 -26.43 1.77
CA ALA A 14 19.49 -25.34 1.74
C ALA A 14 18.61 -25.63 0.52
N SER A 15 17.38 -26.12 0.75
CA SER A 15 16.41 -26.29 -0.31
C SER A 15 16.05 -24.88 -0.76
N HIS A 16 16.75 -24.37 -1.77
CA HIS A 16 16.32 -23.17 -2.46
C HIS A 16 14.98 -23.51 -3.09
N LEU A 17 13.90 -23.07 -2.43
CA LEU A 17 12.55 -23.24 -2.94
C LEU A 17 12.46 -22.50 -4.27
N ALA A 18 12.04 -23.21 -5.31
CA ALA A 18 11.87 -22.64 -6.64
C ALA A 18 10.78 -21.55 -6.59
N PRO A 19 10.96 -20.44 -7.33
CA PRO A 19 9.91 -19.45 -7.52
C PRO A 19 8.64 -20.09 -8.09
N GLN A 20 7.49 -19.64 -7.61
CA GLN A 20 6.17 -20.10 -8.02
C GLN A 20 5.37 -18.92 -8.56
N VAL A 21 4.41 -19.21 -9.44
CA VAL A 21 3.43 -18.22 -9.88
C VAL A 21 2.44 -17.98 -8.74
N ILE A 22 2.38 -16.76 -8.26
CA ILE A 22 1.44 -16.30 -7.24
C ILE A 22 0.12 -15.89 -7.89
N GLN A 23 0.20 -15.13 -8.99
CA GLN A 23 -0.97 -14.71 -9.76
C GLN A 23 -0.62 -14.56 -11.25
N THR A 24 -1.63 -14.72 -12.10
CA THR A 24 -1.55 -14.48 -13.55
C THR A 24 -2.66 -13.54 -13.99
N LYS A 25 -2.32 -12.62 -14.88
CA LYS A 25 -3.24 -11.72 -15.59
C LYS A 25 -2.92 -11.71 -17.09
N PHE A 26 -3.88 -11.32 -17.89
CA PHE A 26 -3.75 -11.17 -19.34
C PHE A 26 -4.24 -9.77 -19.70
N GLY A 27 -3.45 -9.04 -20.47
CA GLY A 27 -3.69 -7.63 -20.71
C GLY A 27 -2.86 -7.06 -21.84
N ASP A 28 -3.40 -6.08 -22.57
CA ASP A 28 -2.64 -5.32 -23.56
C ASP A 28 -1.94 -4.16 -22.85
N ILE A 29 -0.65 -4.33 -22.58
CA ILE A 29 0.18 -3.36 -21.87
C ILE A 29 1.09 -2.57 -22.81
N ASN A 30 1.01 -2.79 -24.12
CA ASN A 30 1.88 -2.15 -25.11
C ASN A 30 1.12 -1.46 -26.27
N GLY A 31 -0.20 -1.66 -26.34
CA GLY A 31 -1.12 -1.04 -27.30
C GLY A 31 -1.12 -1.69 -28.68
N ASP A 32 -0.57 -2.90 -28.85
CA ASP A 32 -0.55 -3.62 -30.14
C ASP A 32 -1.83 -4.43 -30.43
N GLY A 33 -2.78 -4.46 -29.48
CA GLY A 33 -4.04 -5.17 -29.58
C GLY A 33 -3.96 -6.66 -29.22
N PHE A 34 -2.80 -7.16 -28.79
CA PHE A 34 -2.62 -8.51 -28.28
C PHE A 34 -2.36 -8.48 -26.77
N PHE A 35 -2.85 -9.51 -26.08
CA PHE A 35 -2.62 -9.63 -24.65
C PHE A 35 -1.25 -10.25 -24.37
N GLU A 36 -0.48 -9.57 -23.53
CA GLU A 36 0.64 -10.14 -22.78
C GLU A 36 0.12 -11.08 -21.69
N THR A 37 0.98 -12.00 -21.25
CA THR A 37 0.76 -12.73 -19.99
C THR A 37 1.63 -12.14 -18.89
N ILE A 38 0.99 -11.64 -17.84
CA ILE A 38 1.65 -11.01 -16.70
C ILE A 38 1.59 -11.96 -15.51
N PHE A 39 2.75 -12.28 -14.94
CA PHE A 39 2.91 -13.11 -13.77
C PHE A 39 3.44 -12.30 -12.60
N LEU A 40 2.84 -12.51 -11.43
CA LEU A 40 3.52 -12.23 -10.17
C LEU A 40 4.13 -13.52 -9.68
N MET A 41 5.45 -13.55 -9.56
CA MET A 41 6.19 -14.72 -9.11
C MET A 41 6.87 -14.46 -7.77
N GLY A 42 7.13 -15.49 -6.98
CA GLY A 42 7.92 -15.38 -5.76
C GLY A 42 8.14 -16.72 -5.09
N THR A 43 8.88 -16.72 -3.98
CA THR A 43 9.18 -17.90 -3.19
C THR A 43 8.49 -17.79 -1.84
N GLN A 44 7.61 -18.74 -1.53
CA GLN A 44 6.95 -18.76 -0.22
C GLN A 44 7.92 -19.27 0.85
N LYS A 45 8.00 -18.54 1.97
CA LYS A 45 8.83 -18.92 3.11
C LYS A 45 8.26 -20.18 3.79
N PRO A 46 9.08 -21.22 4.06
CA PRO A 46 8.59 -22.45 4.70
C PRO A 46 7.87 -22.16 6.03
N GLY A 47 6.67 -22.70 6.19
CA GLY A 47 5.88 -22.54 7.41
C GLY A 47 5.32 -21.13 7.64
N SER A 48 5.34 -20.26 6.63
CA SER A 48 4.82 -18.89 6.70
C SER A 48 4.04 -18.53 5.43
N PRO A 49 2.98 -17.72 5.50
CA PRO A 49 2.33 -17.18 4.31
C PRO A 49 3.15 -16.08 3.62
N LEU A 50 4.31 -15.69 4.18
CA LEU A 50 5.19 -14.66 3.63
C LEU A 50 5.79 -15.11 2.29
N TRP A 51 5.76 -14.21 1.31
CA TRP A 51 6.46 -14.35 0.04
C TRP A 51 7.73 -13.51 0.04
N GLU A 52 8.79 -14.08 -0.52
CA GLU A 52 10.09 -13.44 -0.72
C GLU A 52 10.48 -13.48 -2.21
N ASN A 53 11.36 -12.57 -2.63
CA ASN A 53 11.81 -12.46 -4.02
C ASN A 53 10.64 -12.25 -5.02
N ILE A 54 9.63 -11.48 -4.61
CA ILE A 54 8.48 -11.18 -5.45
C ILE A 54 8.96 -10.41 -6.69
N THR A 55 8.61 -10.89 -7.87
CA THR A 55 9.07 -10.37 -9.16
C THR A 55 7.90 -10.30 -10.14
N LEU A 56 7.78 -9.18 -10.85
CA LEU A 56 6.85 -9.03 -11.96
C LEU A 56 7.49 -9.61 -13.22
N THR A 57 6.83 -10.57 -13.87
CA THR A 57 7.33 -11.20 -15.10
C THR A 57 6.30 -11.05 -16.21
N ILE A 58 6.72 -10.60 -17.39
CA ILE A 58 5.85 -10.36 -18.55
C ILE A 58 6.31 -11.26 -19.68
N PHE A 59 5.37 -11.98 -20.28
CA PHE A 59 5.58 -12.78 -21.48
C PHE A 59 4.82 -12.19 -22.68
N TYR A 60 5.58 -11.77 -23.69
CA TYR A 60 5.08 -11.20 -24.93
C TYR A 60 4.88 -12.33 -25.95
N GLY A 61 3.65 -12.82 -26.07
CA GLY A 61 3.34 -14.01 -26.86
C GLY A 61 3.74 -13.91 -28.33
N GLN A 62 3.64 -12.71 -28.92
CA GLN A 62 3.98 -12.46 -30.33
C GLN A 62 5.47 -12.62 -30.63
N THR A 63 6.33 -12.24 -29.69
CA THR A 63 7.79 -12.24 -29.89
C THR A 63 8.50 -13.37 -29.15
N GLY A 64 7.81 -14.02 -28.21
CA GLY A 64 8.41 -14.98 -27.27
C GLY A 64 9.31 -14.33 -26.23
N ARG A 65 9.36 -12.99 -26.17
CA ARG A 65 10.18 -12.23 -25.20
C ARG A 65 9.63 -12.43 -23.80
N ILE A 66 10.54 -12.62 -22.85
CA ILE A 66 10.24 -12.56 -21.41
C ILE A 66 10.99 -11.36 -20.83
N GLU A 67 10.28 -10.57 -20.04
CA GLU A 67 10.82 -9.44 -19.29
C GLU A 67 10.58 -9.68 -17.80
N GLN A 68 11.61 -9.48 -16.98
CA GLN A 68 11.53 -9.60 -15.52
C GLN A 68 11.84 -8.25 -14.90
N ILE A 69 10.93 -7.77 -14.07
CA ILE A 69 10.98 -6.46 -13.45
C ILE A 69 11.04 -6.67 -11.93
N PRO A 70 12.15 -6.30 -11.28
CA PRO A 70 12.24 -6.37 -9.82
C PRO A 70 11.29 -5.32 -9.23
N LEU A 71 10.57 -5.70 -8.18
CA LEU A 71 9.83 -4.75 -7.36
C LEU A 71 10.79 -4.02 -6.42
N LYS A 72 10.48 -2.78 -6.09
CA LYS A 72 11.25 -2.01 -5.10
C LYS A 72 11.25 -2.70 -3.73
N GLU A 73 10.07 -3.14 -3.30
CA GLU A 73 9.85 -3.97 -2.12
C GLU A 73 9.36 -5.35 -2.57
N ASN A 74 10.19 -6.38 -2.40
CA ASN A 74 9.97 -7.71 -2.96
C ASN A 74 9.68 -8.79 -1.92
N VAL A 75 9.23 -8.38 -0.73
CA VAL A 75 8.83 -9.25 0.38
C VAL A 75 7.49 -8.76 0.92
N GLY A 76 6.55 -9.68 1.12
CA GLY A 76 5.22 -9.32 1.63
C GLY A 76 4.23 -10.47 1.68
N TYR A 77 3.05 -10.19 2.21
CA TYR A 77 1.91 -11.10 2.28
C TYR A 77 0.87 -10.74 1.21
N HIS A 78 0.05 -11.71 0.82
CA HIS A 78 -1.04 -11.57 -0.17
C HIS A 78 -0.71 -10.71 -1.41
N PRO A 79 0.41 -10.97 -2.12
CA PRO A 79 0.77 -10.14 -3.25
C PRO A 79 -0.23 -10.31 -4.42
N THR A 80 -0.65 -9.21 -5.04
CA THR A 80 -1.67 -9.16 -6.10
C THR A 80 -1.29 -8.23 -7.25
N ILE A 81 -1.90 -8.47 -8.41
CA ILE A 81 -1.87 -7.66 -9.62
C ILE A 81 -3.28 -7.16 -9.93
N PHE A 82 -3.37 -5.87 -10.24
CA PHE A 82 -4.47 -5.24 -10.93
C PHE A 82 -3.99 -4.67 -12.28
N LEU A 83 -4.82 -4.77 -13.32
CA LEU A 83 -4.58 -4.17 -14.63
C LEU A 83 -5.67 -3.14 -14.89
N GLY A 84 -5.29 -1.95 -15.33
CA GLY A 84 -6.20 -0.86 -15.70
C GLY A 84 -5.42 0.35 -16.19
N ASP A 85 -6.06 1.20 -17.01
CA ASP A 85 -5.42 2.42 -17.53
C ASP A 85 -5.35 3.48 -16.43
N PHE A 86 -4.17 3.75 -15.88
CA PHE A 86 -3.98 4.84 -14.92
C PHE A 86 -3.44 6.11 -15.59
N THR A 87 -2.83 5.98 -16.76
CA THR A 87 -2.14 7.07 -17.47
C THR A 87 -3.03 7.81 -18.48
N GLY A 88 -4.23 7.29 -18.75
CA GLY A 88 -5.20 7.84 -19.69
C GLY A 88 -4.81 7.62 -21.15
N ASN A 89 -3.95 6.64 -21.44
CA ASN A 89 -3.44 6.37 -22.78
C ASN A 89 -4.15 5.20 -23.48
N HIS A 90 -5.19 4.65 -22.84
CA HIS A 90 -6.00 3.51 -23.28
C HIS A 90 -5.22 2.19 -23.40
N ILE A 91 -4.10 2.07 -22.69
CA ILE A 91 -3.30 0.85 -22.55
C ILE A 91 -3.36 0.45 -21.08
N GLU A 92 -3.35 -0.86 -20.79
CA GLU A 92 -3.37 -1.31 -19.40
C GLU A 92 -2.03 -1.06 -18.72
N ASP A 93 -2.07 -0.37 -17.59
CA ASP A 93 -0.96 -0.24 -16.66
C ASP A 93 -1.06 -1.34 -15.59
N ILE A 94 0.06 -1.66 -14.94
CA ILE A 94 0.17 -2.79 -14.01
C ILE A 94 0.35 -2.25 -12.59
N MET A 95 -0.60 -2.53 -11.71
CA MET A 95 -0.48 -2.23 -10.28
C MET A 95 -0.18 -3.51 -9.50
N VAL A 96 0.87 -3.48 -8.67
CA VAL A 96 1.26 -4.57 -7.79
C VAL A 96 1.16 -4.11 -6.34
N ILE A 97 0.50 -4.90 -5.48
CA ILE A 97 0.37 -4.63 -4.05
C ILE A 97 0.77 -5.87 -3.25
N SER A 98 1.39 -5.68 -2.09
CA SER A 98 1.53 -6.71 -1.04
C SER A 98 1.47 -6.11 0.37
N ASP A 99 1.01 -6.88 1.35
CA ASP A 99 0.95 -6.43 2.74
C ASP A 99 2.31 -6.60 3.43
N THR A 100 2.72 -5.64 4.27
CA THR A 100 3.95 -5.76 5.07
C THR A 100 3.79 -6.70 6.28
N GLY A 101 2.56 -6.93 6.74
CA GLY A 101 2.22 -7.80 7.87
C GLY A 101 2.29 -7.15 9.26
N GLY A 102 2.53 -5.83 9.34
CA GLY A 102 2.51 -5.08 10.60
C GLY A 102 1.09 -4.73 11.08
N SER A 103 0.95 -4.34 12.36
CA SER A 103 -0.36 -3.99 12.95
C SER A 103 -1.01 -2.73 12.37
N GLY A 104 -0.22 -1.85 11.74
CA GLY A 104 -0.75 -0.68 11.01
C GLY A 104 -1.32 -1.01 9.63
N GLY A 105 -1.32 -2.29 9.21
CA GLY A 105 -1.86 -2.70 7.92
C GLY A 105 -1.13 -2.09 6.72
N ILE A 106 0.15 -1.72 6.88
CA ILE A 106 0.92 -1.04 5.84
C ILE A 106 1.12 -1.94 4.63
N ILE A 107 1.03 -1.37 3.44
CA ILE A 107 1.23 -2.08 2.17
C ILE A 107 2.45 -1.55 1.40
N ASN A 108 3.07 -2.45 0.65
CA ASN A 108 3.98 -2.14 -0.44
C ASN A 108 3.16 -2.06 -1.72
N GLY A 109 3.23 -0.95 -2.45
CA GLY A 109 2.50 -0.78 -3.70
C GLY A 109 3.37 -0.11 -4.77
N GLU A 110 3.29 -0.60 -5.99
CA GLU A 110 4.04 -0.07 -7.15
C GLU A 110 3.16 -0.13 -8.40
N ILE A 111 3.23 0.89 -9.26
CA ILE A 111 2.51 0.94 -10.54
C ILE A 111 3.50 1.10 -11.67
N PHE A 112 3.34 0.29 -12.70
CA PHE A 112 4.16 0.27 -13.89
C PHE A 112 3.34 0.64 -15.12
N SER A 113 3.95 1.41 -16.00
CA SER A 113 3.39 1.74 -17.32
C SER A 113 4.39 1.44 -18.41
N SER A 114 3.90 1.16 -19.61
CA SER A 114 4.73 0.98 -20.79
C SER A 114 4.82 2.28 -21.58
N THR A 115 6.03 2.80 -21.76
CA THR A 115 6.28 3.85 -22.74
C THR A 115 7.42 3.41 -23.66
N ASN A 116 7.28 3.65 -24.96
CA ASN A 116 8.26 3.23 -25.98
C ASN A 116 8.62 1.72 -25.90
N ASN A 117 7.62 0.86 -25.62
CA ASN A 117 7.78 -0.59 -25.46
C ASN A 117 8.71 -1.02 -24.31
N GLN A 118 8.89 -0.16 -23.31
CA GLN A 118 9.61 -0.43 -22.08
C GLN A 118 8.71 -0.18 -20.87
N VAL A 119 8.61 -1.20 -20.02
CA VAL A 119 7.85 -1.10 -18.77
C VAL A 119 8.72 -0.50 -17.70
N HIS A 120 8.21 0.54 -17.02
CA HIS A 120 8.92 1.24 -15.96
C HIS A 120 7.95 1.63 -14.85
N SER A 121 8.48 1.74 -13.64
CA SER A 121 7.72 2.19 -12.48
C SER A 121 7.40 3.68 -12.61
N ILE A 122 6.13 4.03 -12.39
CA ILE A 122 5.60 5.41 -12.42
C ILE A 122 5.08 5.86 -11.05
N PHE A 123 4.99 4.94 -10.08
CA PHE A 123 4.55 5.21 -8.72
C PHE A 123 5.05 4.13 -7.77
N ASP A 124 5.47 4.51 -6.56
CA ASP A 124 5.71 3.59 -5.45
C ASP A 124 5.27 4.21 -4.10
N THR A 125 4.69 3.38 -3.22
CA THR A 125 4.16 3.85 -1.93
C THR A 125 5.24 4.43 -1.02
N GLU A 126 6.46 3.88 -1.04
CA GLU A 126 7.57 4.36 -0.21
C GLU A 126 7.91 5.82 -0.55
N SER A 127 8.20 6.12 -1.82
CA SER A 127 8.50 7.48 -2.28
C SER A 127 7.31 8.41 -2.03
N PHE A 128 6.08 7.93 -2.26
CA PHE A 128 4.89 8.77 -2.08
C PHE A 128 4.61 9.10 -0.61
N ASN A 129 4.80 8.17 0.31
CA ASN A 129 4.70 8.40 1.76
C ASN A 129 5.62 9.56 2.21
N THR A 130 6.81 9.71 1.62
CA THR A 130 7.72 10.82 1.98
C THR A 130 7.22 12.20 1.52
N LYS A 131 6.39 12.25 0.47
CA LYS A 131 5.77 13.49 -0.03
C LYS A 131 4.62 13.96 0.87
N LEU A 132 3.95 13.02 1.54
CA LEU A 132 2.80 13.30 2.42
C LEU A 132 3.25 13.49 3.86
N GLN A 133 3.16 14.71 4.37
CA GLN A 133 3.53 15.04 5.74
C GLN A 133 2.34 15.57 6.52
N TYR A 134 2.12 14.97 7.68
CA TYR A 134 1.01 15.32 8.56
C TYR A 134 1.48 15.57 9.99
N THR A 135 0.66 16.32 10.73
CA THR A 135 0.74 16.40 12.20
C THR A 135 -0.62 16.13 12.78
N VAL A 136 -0.68 15.36 13.87
CA VAL A 136 -1.93 15.07 14.58
C VAL A 136 -1.76 15.47 16.03
N ASN A 137 -2.60 16.38 16.50
CA ASN A 137 -2.53 16.89 17.86
C ASN A 137 -3.92 16.86 18.48
N TYR A 138 -4.03 16.33 19.69
CA TYR A 138 -5.25 16.47 20.46
C TYR A 138 -5.45 17.95 20.83
N ALA A 139 -6.70 18.37 20.91
CA ALA A 139 -7.09 19.73 21.27
C ALA A 139 -8.28 19.70 22.26
N ASN A 140 -8.44 20.79 23.01
CA ASN A 140 -9.56 20.98 23.93
C ASN A 140 -10.92 20.80 23.24
N ASN A 141 -11.93 20.54 24.06
CA ASN A 141 -13.31 20.26 23.68
C ASN A 141 -13.43 18.97 22.85
N TYR A 142 -12.77 17.90 23.33
CA TYR A 142 -12.88 16.55 22.77
C TYR A 142 -12.51 16.46 21.29
N LYS A 143 -11.43 17.13 20.88
CA LYS A 143 -11.03 17.24 19.46
C LYS A 143 -9.65 16.69 19.19
N ALA A 144 -9.43 16.28 17.95
CA ALA A 144 -8.10 16.12 17.38
C ALA A 144 -7.96 17.04 16.14
N VAL A 145 -6.76 17.57 15.93
CA VAL A 145 -6.43 18.43 14.79
C VAL A 145 -5.43 17.69 13.93
N VAL A 146 -5.82 17.42 12.68
CA VAL A 146 -4.96 16.83 11.66
C VAL A 146 -4.58 17.93 10.68
N GLN A 147 -3.29 18.15 10.45
CA GLN A 147 -2.80 19.12 9.48
C GLN A 147 -2.00 18.39 8.41
N SER A 148 -2.35 18.60 7.15
CA SER A 148 -1.55 18.15 6.00
C SER A 148 -0.71 19.30 5.49
N LYS A 149 0.56 19.04 5.16
CA LYS A 149 1.44 20.05 4.54
C LYS A 149 1.21 20.18 3.04
N ALA A 150 0.91 19.07 2.36
CA ALA A 150 0.75 19.00 0.92
C ALA A 150 -0.38 18.01 0.58
N PRO A 151 -1.57 18.48 0.16
CA PRO A 151 -1.99 19.88 0.13
C PRO A 151 -2.07 20.51 1.53
N ALA A 152 -1.83 21.82 1.63
CA ALA A 152 -1.95 22.53 2.90
C ALA A 152 -3.40 22.58 3.38
N LYS A 153 -3.75 21.73 4.35
CA LYS A 153 -5.12 21.58 4.86
C LYS A 153 -5.13 21.34 6.37
N LYS A 154 -6.24 21.70 7.01
CA LYS A 154 -6.50 21.45 8.43
C LYS A 154 -7.87 20.80 8.58
N TYR A 155 -7.91 19.72 9.34
CA TYR A 155 -9.11 18.99 9.71
C TYR A 155 -9.24 18.99 11.23
N ILE A 156 -10.47 19.10 11.71
CA ILE A 156 -10.79 19.02 13.15
C ILE A 156 -11.74 17.84 13.30
N LEU A 157 -11.29 16.83 14.01
CA LEU A 157 -12.06 15.63 14.31
C LEU A 157 -12.75 15.83 15.64
N ASP A 158 -14.04 15.55 15.69
CA ASP A 158 -14.78 15.42 16.93
C ASP A 158 -14.58 13.99 17.45
N LEU A 159 -14.11 13.85 18.68
CA LEU A 159 -13.82 12.54 19.29
C LEU A 159 -14.96 12.05 20.18
N GLN A 160 -16.09 12.76 20.26
CA GLN A 160 -17.18 12.39 21.16
C GLN A 160 -17.75 10.99 20.88
N TYR A 161 -17.68 10.54 19.63
CA TYR A 161 -18.07 9.18 19.21
C TYR A 161 -17.27 8.06 19.92
N LYS A 162 -16.10 8.35 20.50
CA LYS A 162 -15.29 7.38 21.25
C LYS A 162 -15.86 7.03 22.62
N GLY A 163 -16.89 7.74 23.08
CA GLY A 163 -17.60 7.47 24.32
C GLY A 163 -16.92 8.03 25.58
N PRO A 164 -17.68 8.13 26.68
CA PRO A 164 -17.27 8.87 27.88
C PRO A 164 -16.05 8.29 28.59
N GLU A 165 -15.86 6.97 28.58
CA GLU A 165 -14.73 6.31 29.24
C GLU A 165 -13.40 6.72 28.59
N TYR A 166 -13.32 6.63 27.26
CA TYR A 166 -12.16 7.07 26.49
C TYR A 166 -11.86 8.56 26.71
N LEU A 167 -12.90 9.41 26.64
CA LEU A 167 -12.73 10.85 26.81
C LEU A 167 -12.29 11.21 28.24
N ALA A 168 -12.81 10.51 29.25
CA ALA A 168 -12.46 10.73 30.65
C ALA A 168 -11.00 10.38 30.95
N GLU A 169 -10.32 9.57 30.15
CA GLU A 169 -8.88 9.34 30.28
C GLU A 169 -8.08 10.57 29.84
N ILE A 170 -8.52 11.25 28.77
CA ILE A 170 -7.75 12.27 28.05
C ILE A 170 -8.09 13.70 28.51
N TYR A 171 -9.34 13.94 28.88
CA TYR A 171 -9.90 15.26 29.14
C TYR A 171 -10.40 15.41 30.58
N HIS A 172 -10.34 16.63 31.09
CA HIS A 172 -11.10 17.04 32.26
C HIS A 172 -12.60 17.14 31.91
N PRO A 173 -13.51 17.12 32.92
CA PRO A 173 -14.95 17.23 32.68
C PRO A 173 -15.40 18.52 31.97
N ASP A 174 -14.57 19.57 31.99
CA ASP A 174 -14.82 20.83 31.28
C ASP A 174 -14.35 20.80 29.80
N GLY A 175 -13.86 19.65 29.33
CA GLY A 175 -13.36 19.44 27.97
C GLY A 175 -11.90 19.88 27.76
N THR A 176 -11.20 20.35 28.79
CA THR A 176 -9.78 20.71 28.66
C THR A 176 -8.89 19.47 28.65
N LEU A 177 -7.83 19.47 27.85
CA LEU A 177 -6.84 18.40 27.84
C LEU A 177 -6.10 18.34 29.18
N LYS A 178 -5.92 17.13 29.71
CA LYS A 178 -5.11 16.93 30.92
C LYS A 178 -3.62 17.15 30.68
N GLN A 179 -3.16 16.81 29.48
CA GLN A 179 -1.80 17.01 29.00
C GLN A 179 -1.76 17.01 27.47
N PRO A 180 -0.72 17.58 26.83
CA PRO A 180 -0.53 17.47 25.38
C PRO A 180 -0.44 16.01 24.94
N ILE A 181 -1.10 15.68 23.84
CA ILE A 181 -1.04 14.35 23.21
C ILE A 181 -0.87 14.56 21.71
N GLU A 182 0.11 13.87 21.15
CA GLU A 182 0.36 13.80 19.73
C GLU A 182 -0.09 12.43 19.22
N GLY A 183 -0.70 12.43 18.04
CA GLY A 183 -0.90 11.24 17.23
C GLY A 183 -0.03 11.32 15.98
N TRP A 184 -0.31 10.47 15.00
CA TRP A 184 0.36 10.50 13.71
C TRP A 184 -0.55 9.97 12.60
N VAL A 185 -0.08 10.08 11.36
CA VAL A 185 -0.70 9.42 10.22
C VAL A 185 0.24 8.31 9.80
N ASP A 186 -0.26 7.08 9.76
CA ASP A 186 0.51 5.91 9.35
C ASP A 186 0.83 5.96 7.84
N PRO A 187 1.85 5.22 7.37
CA PRO A 187 2.06 5.04 5.94
C PRO A 187 0.82 4.45 5.24
N ILE A 188 0.80 4.49 3.91
CA ILE A 188 -0.32 3.94 3.12
C ILE A 188 -0.62 2.49 3.54
N SER A 189 -1.87 2.27 3.97
CA SER A 189 -2.42 0.97 4.37
C SER A 189 -3.47 0.44 3.39
N GLY A 190 -3.87 1.26 2.41
CA GLY A 190 -4.75 0.84 1.32
C GLY A 190 -4.49 1.67 0.07
N LEU A 191 -4.47 1.01 -1.09
CA LEU A 191 -4.25 1.64 -2.39
C LEU A 191 -5.23 1.00 -3.37
N TYR A 192 -6.28 1.74 -3.72
CA TYR A 192 -7.40 1.19 -4.48
C TYR A 192 -7.52 1.89 -5.83
N PRO A 193 -7.53 1.15 -6.96
CA PRO A 193 -7.88 1.70 -8.25
C PRO A 193 -9.38 2.03 -8.28
N VAL A 194 -9.72 3.28 -8.59
CA VAL A 194 -11.11 3.74 -8.68
C VAL A 194 -11.25 4.67 -9.89
N ASP A 195 -12.16 4.33 -10.80
CA ASP A 195 -12.59 5.20 -11.89
C ASP A 195 -13.79 6.03 -11.40
N TYR A 196 -13.52 7.26 -10.93
CA TYR A 196 -14.55 8.08 -10.28
C TYR A 196 -15.54 8.70 -11.26
N ASP A 197 -15.07 9.11 -12.44
CA ASP A 197 -15.88 9.79 -13.47
C ASP A 197 -16.37 8.85 -14.58
N ARG A 198 -15.98 7.57 -14.53
CA ARG A 198 -16.37 6.49 -15.45
C ARG A 198 -15.87 6.72 -16.87
N ASP A 199 -14.69 7.32 -16.99
CA ASP A 199 -14.06 7.62 -18.28
C ASP A 199 -13.13 6.50 -18.77
N GLY A 200 -12.93 5.46 -17.94
CA GLY A 200 -12.04 4.33 -18.22
C GLY A 200 -10.61 4.51 -17.70
N THR A 201 -10.27 5.70 -17.20
CA THR A 201 -9.01 6.01 -16.53
C THR A 201 -9.19 5.84 -15.03
N TYR A 202 -8.28 5.13 -14.38
CA TYR A 202 -8.31 4.92 -12.94
C TYR A 202 -7.53 6.02 -12.22
N GLU A 203 -8.18 6.64 -11.23
CA GLU A 203 -7.48 7.28 -10.13
C GLU A 203 -7.08 6.24 -9.08
N ILE A 204 -6.27 6.68 -8.12
CA ILE A 204 -5.88 5.87 -6.98
C ILE A 204 -6.41 6.50 -5.70
N LEU A 205 -7.21 5.76 -4.95
CA LEU A 205 -7.56 6.10 -3.58
C LEU A 205 -6.52 5.53 -2.61
N ALA A 206 -5.67 6.41 -2.09
CA ALA A 206 -4.67 6.09 -1.06
C ALA A 206 -5.24 6.36 0.34
N TYR A 207 -5.26 5.32 1.17
CA TYR A 207 -5.71 5.34 2.57
C TYR A 207 -4.53 5.36 3.53
N GLN A 208 -4.58 6.26 4.52
CA GLN A 208 -3.63 6.33 5.63
C GLN A 208 -4.37 6.49 6.94
N GLU A 209 -4.13 5.60 7.90
CA GLU A 209 -4.77 5.67 9.21
C GLU A 209 -4.26 6.87 10.02
N ILE A 210 -5.17 7.57 10.69
CA ILE A 210 -4.86 8.61 11.67
C ILE A 210 -4.81 7.91 13.03
N ALA A 211 -3.62 7.59 13.51
CA ALA A 211 -3.42 6.97 14.81
C ALA A 211 -3.46 8.01 15.93
N GLY A 212 -4.16 7.65 17.01
CA GLY A 212 -4.28 8.42 18.24
C GLY A 212 -3.13 8.14 19.20
N ARG A 213 -3.44 7.65 20.40
CA ARG A 213 -2.45 7.41 21.47
C ARG A 213 -1.52 6.22 21.20
N TYR A 214 -1.93 5.31 20.32
CA TYR A 214 -1.23 4.11 19.87
C TYR A 214 -1.83 3.66 18.52
N HIS A 215 -1.16 2.77 17.76
CA HIS A 215 -1.63 2.36 16.42
C HIS A 215 -3.08 1.85 16.41
N ALA A 216 -3.48 1.04 17.38
CA ALA A 216 -4.85 0.53 17.47
C ALA A 216 -5.90 1.57 17.94
N ASP A 217 -5.49 2.80 18.27
CA ASP A 217 -6.40 3.91 18.56
C ASP A 217 -6.68 4.73 17.30
N GLY A 218 -7.33 4.11 16.31
CA GLY A 218 -7.68 4.77 15.05
C GLY A 218 -8.67 5.92 15.26
N LEU A 219 -8.31 7.12 14.82
CA LEU A 219 -9.15 8.32 14.85
C LEU A 219 -9.90 8.54 13.52
N GLY A 220 -9.54 7.81 12.47
CA GLY A 220 -10.07 7.96 11.13
C GLY A 220 -8.99 7.71 10.08
N TYR A 221 -9.23 8.18 8.86
CA TYR A 221 -8.29 8.02 7.76
C TYR A 221 -8.10 9.33 7.01
N VAL A 222 -6.85 9.63 6.62
CA VAL A 222 -6.59 10.56 5.52
C VAL A 222 -6.74 9.78 4.22
N GLU A 223 -7.59 10.30 3.35
CA GLU A 223 -7.88 9.73 2.04
C GLU A 223 -7.38 10.69 0.97
N ASN A 224 -6.42 10.26 0.16
CA ASN A 224 -5.95 11.02 -1.00
C ASN A 224 -6.38 10.31 -2.27
N ILE A 225 -7.12 11.01 -3.12
CA ILE A 225 -7.37 10.60 -4.51
C ILE A 225 -6.24 11.17 -5.36
N LEU A 226 -5.51 10.26 -5.99
CA LEU A 226 -4.36 10.58 -6.82
C LEU A 226 -4.75 10.42 -8.28
N LYS A 227 -4.45 11.44 -9.09
CA LYS A 227 -4.69 11.43 -10.53
C LYS A 227 -3.36 11.60 -11.26
N TRP A 228 -3.20 10.88 -12.37
CA TRP A 228 -2.07 11.08 -13.27
C TRP A 228 -2.20 12.41 -13.99
N ASN A 229 -1.16 13.26 -13.92
CA ASN A 229 -1.16 14.57 -14.59
C ASN A 229 -0.45 14.57 -15.95
N GLY A 230 -0.10 13.40 -16.47
CA GLY A 230 0.75 13.23 -17.66
C GLY A 230 2.24 12.98 -17.33
N HIS A 231 2.67 13.17 -16.08
CA HIS A 231 4.05 12.97 -15.65
C HIS A 231 4.21 12.23 -14.32
N GLU A 232 3.38 12.55 -13.32
CA GLU A 232 3.36 11.87 -12.03
C GLU A 232 1.94 11.83 -11.46
N PHE A 233 1.71 10.96 -10.47
CA PHE A 233 0.50 11.01 -9.66
C PHE A 233 0.55 12.19 -8.69
N VAL A 234 -0.49 13.02 -8.72
CA VAL A 234 -0.67 14.17 -7.83
C VAL A 234 -1.97 14.03 -7.04
N VAL A 235 -2.01 14.63 -5.85
CA VAL A 235 -3.23 14.67 -5.03
C VAL A 235 -4.24 15.60 -5.69
N ASP A 236 -5.29 15.03 -6.29
CA ASP A 236 -6.42 15.78 -6.84
C ASP A 236 -7.37 16.22 -5.71
N ARG A 237 -7.69 15.28 -4.83
CA ARG A 237 -8.58 15.52 -3.68
C ARG A 237 -8.04 14.85 -2.43
N GLN A 238 -8.13 15.55 -1.31
CA GLN A 238 -7.85 15.00 0.02
C GLN A 238 -9.05 15.22 0.92
N THR A 239 -9.48 14.16 1.60
CA THR A 239 -10.55 14.12 2.60
C THR A 239 -10.04 13.45 3.88
N VAL A 240 -10.78 13.64 4.96
CA VAL A 240 -10.62 12.84 6.19
C VAL A 240 -11.95 12.19 6.51
N SER A 241 -11.94 10.88 6.70
CA SER A 241 -13.09 10.10 7.16
C SER A 241 -12.90 9.71 8.62
N ILE A 242 -14.01 9.66 9.37
CA ILE A 242 -14.04 9.26 10.78
C ILE A 242 -15.12 8.21 10.99
N PHE A 243 -15.02 7.47 12.10
CA PHE A 243 -16.02 6.49 12.49
C PHE A 243 -17.31 7.17 12.98
N GLY A 244 -18.44 6.46 12.84
CA GLY A 244 -19.70 6.85 13.47
C GLY A 244 -19.75 6.45 14.94
N GLU A 245 -20.81 6.89 15.64
CA GLU A 245 -21.16 6.42 16.98
C GLU A 245 -22.16 5.27 16.87
N ASP A 246 -21.93 4.18 17.61
CA ASP A 246 -22.89 3.09 17.73
C ASP A 246 -24.05 3.54 18.64
N LEU A 247 -25.28 3.51 18.10
CA LEU A 247 -26.49 3.96 18.82
C LEU A 247 -27.18 2.84 19.61
N SER A 248 -26.60 1.64 19.66
CA SER A 248 -27.24 0.42 20.17
C SER A 248 -26.40 -0.32 21.21
#